data_AF-A4EB45-F1
#
_entry.id   AF-A4EB45-F1
#
_cell.length_a   1.000
_cell.length_b   1.000
_cell.length_c   1.000
_cell.angle_alpha   90.00
_cell.angle_beta   90.00
_cell.angle_gamma   90.00
#
_symmetry.space_group_name_H-M   'P 1'
#
loop_
_entity.id
_entity.type
_entity.pdbx_description
1 polymer ?
#
loop_
_entity_poly.entity_id
_entity_poly.type
_entity_poly.pdbx_seq_one_letter_code
_entity_poly.pdbx_strand_id
1 'polypeptide(L)'
;MTAYDLKEDFFDIYDEHPLSREDAEDAFDAWKASIPDDKAYDPFRGLAKAVENHREFIFNYRDCPSRISNGYTECANRLINETNMMGRGHSFETLRARTLYRSLSRHRGMALRLSSRLSEQEWVRLPQVSLRRCLSHPPVRGP
;
A
#
# COMPACT_ATOMS: atom_id res chain seq x y z
N MET A 1 -8.13 22.91 27.19
CA MET A 1 -7.88 21.90 26.17
C MET A 1 -7.03 22.51 25.08
N THR A 2 -5.82 22.00 24.89
CA THR A 2 -4.90 22.44 23.84
C THR A 2 -5.18 21.68 22.54
N ALA A 3 -4.61 22.14 21.42
CA ALA A 3 -4.66 21.40 20.15
C ALA A 3 -3.92 20.05 20.24
N TYR A 4 -2.94 19.93 21.13
CA TYR A 4 -2.25 18.66 21.39
C TYR A 4 -3.20 17.68 22.07
N ASP A 5 -3.87 18.10 23.15
CA ASP A 5 -4.81 17.26 23.89
C ASP A 5 -5.91 16.73 22.96
N LEU A 6 -6.53 17.62 22.17
CA LEU A 6 -7.59 17.23 21.23
C LEU A 6 -7.12 16.24 20.16
N LYS A 7 -5.83 16.30 19.78
CA LYS A 7 -5.23 15.33 18.87
C LYS A 7 -5.07 13.98 19.57
N GLU A 8 -4.50 13.94 20.77
CA GLU A 8 -4.34 12.70 21.53
C GLU A 8 -5.71 12.06 21.83
N ASP A 9 -6.70 12.83 22.28
CA ASP A 9 -8.06 12.36 22.53
C ASP A 9 -8.68 11.66 21.30
N PHE A 10 -8.38 12.14 20.08
CA PHE A 10 -8.81 11.48 18.85
C PHE A 10 -8.11 10.14 18.62
N PHE A 11 -6.82 10.06 18.93
CA PHE A 11 -6.06 8.80 18.83
C PHE A 11 -6.51 7.79 19.87
N ASP A 12 -6.84 8.23 21.08
CA ASP A 12 -7.25 7.37 22.20
C ASP A 12 -8.53 6.58 21.88
N ILE A 13 -9.43 7.09 21.02
CA ILE A 13 -10.57 6.34 20.47
C ILE A 13 -10.14 4.99 19.86
N TYR A 14 -8.93 4.90 19.31
CA TYR A 14 -8.39 3.68 18.72
C TYR A 14 -7.78 2.68 19.69
N ASP A 15 -7.39 3.15 20.88
CA ASP A 15 -6.75 2.33 21.91
C ASP A 15 -7.74 1.91 23.01
N GLU A 16 -8.68 2.78 23.39
CA GLU A 16 -9.65 2.55 24.47
C GLU A 16 -10.82 1.64 24.07
N HIS A 17 -11.22 1.67 22.79
CA HIS A 17 -12.37 0.92 22.26
C HIS A 17 -11.98 -0.08 21.16
N PRO A 18 -11.19 -1.14 21.48
CA PRO A 18 -10.61 -2.01 20.46
C PRO A 18 -11.60 -3.00 19.83
N LEU A 19 -12.73 -3.30 20.48
CA LEU A 19 -13.61 -4.42 20.13
C LEU A 19 -15.07 -4.03 19.84
N SER A 20 -15.53 -2.88 20.34
CA SER A 20 -16.90 -2.41 20.11
C SER A 20 -16.90 -1.27 19.10
N ARG A 21 -17.65 -1.46 18.02
CA ARG A 21 -17.89 -0.41 17.03
C ARG A 21 -18.74 0.72 17.60
N GLU A 22 -19.79 0.37 18.34
CA GLU A 22 -20.72 1.32 18.96
C GLU A 22 -19.98 2.26 19.91
N ASP A 23 -19.18 1.71 20.84
CA ASP A 23 -18.42 2.52 21.79
C ASP A 23 -17.43 3.47 21.09
N ALA A 24 -16.80 3.01 20.00
CA ALA A 24 -15.86 3.84 19.24
C ALA A 24 -16.58 4.97 18.48
N GLU A 25 -17.79 4.71 17.98
CA GLU A 25 -18.64 5.72 17.34
C GLU A 25 -19.14 6.76 18.36
N ASP A 26 -19.56 6.32 19.54
CA ASP A 26 -19.97 7.21 20.64
C ASP A 26 -18.81 8.06 21.16
N ALA A 27 -17.63 7.46 21.33
CA ALA A 27 -16.42 8.18 21.72
C ALA A 27 -16.02 9.23 20.67
N PHE A 28 -16.17 8.93 19.38
CA PHE A 28 -15.95 9.89 18.31
C PHE A 28 -16.96 11.04 18.34
N ASP A 29 -18.25 10.76 18.57
CA ASP A 29 -19.27 11.80 18.66
C ASP A 29 -19.03 12.72 19.89
N ALA A 30 -18.60 12.14 21.01
CA ALA A 30 -18.19 12.90 22.20
C ALA A 30 -16.96 13.78 21.92
N TRP A 31 -15.94 13.23 21.26
CA TRP A 31 -14.76 13.99 20.84
C TRP A 31 -15.11 15.12 19.86
N LYS A 32 -15.97 14.85 18.87
CA LYS A 32 -16.42 15.85 17.90
C LYS A 32 -17.17 16.99 18.58
N ALA A 33 -17.97 16.69 19.61
CA ALA A 33 -18.68 17.69 20.40
C ALA A 33 -17.76 18.51 21.33
N SER A 34 -16.58 18.01 21.67
CA SER A 34 -15.62 18.72 22.53
C SER A 34 -14.82 19.79 21.79
N ILE A 35 -14.80 19.78 20.45
CA ILE A 35 -14.01 20.70 19.62
C ILE A 35 -14.46 22.16 19.85
N PRO A 36 -13.57 23.08 20.29
CA PRO A 36 -13.93 24.47 20.53
C PRO A 36 -14.24 25.23 19.23
N ASP A 37 -15.19 26.17 19.26
CA ASP A 37 -15.63 26.96 18.09
C ASP A 37 -14.61 27.99 17.56
N ASP A 38 -13.42 28.10 18.17
CA ASP A 38 -12.36 28.99 17.68
C ASP A 38 -11.84 28.50 16.31
N LYS A 39 -11.56 29.45 15.39
CA LYS A 39 -10.98 29.20 14.07
C LYS A 39 -9.68 28.40 14.10
N ALA A 40 -8.91 28.50 15.19
CA ALA A 40 -7.70 27.69 15.38
C ALA A 40 -7.99 26.17 15.29
N TYR A 41 -9.22 25.75 15.57
CA TYR A 41 -9.66 24.36 15.55
C TYR A 41 -10.43 23.96 14.28
N ASP A 42 -10.50 24.83 13.26
CA ASP A 42 -11.08 24.50 11.95
C ASP A 42 -10.48 23.23 11.32
N PRO A 43 -9.17 22.95 11.43
CA PRO A 43 -8.60 21.70 10.93
C PRO A 43 -9.21 20.45 11.59
N PHE A 44 -9.53 20.48 12.88
CA PHE A 44 -10.16 19.37 13.60
C PHE A 44 -11.61 19.18 13.18
N ARG A 45 -12.35 20.27 12.93
CA ARG A 45 -13.70 20.18 12.32
C ARG A 45 -13.64 19.61 10.90
N GLY A 46 -12.60 19.96 10.14
CA GLY A 46 -12.33 19.36 8.82
C GLY A 46 -12.07 17.85 8.91
N LEU A 47 -11.27 17.42 9.88
CA LEU A 47 -11.03 16.02 10.20
C LEU A 47 -12.33 15.31 10.61
N ALA A 48 -13.08 15.86 11.56
CA ALA A 48 -14.35 15.31 12.01
C ALA A 48 -15.34 15.14 10.83
N LYS A 49 -15.40 16.11 9.92
CA LYS A 49 -16.21 16.02 8.71
C LYS A 49 -15.74 14.92 7.76
N ALA A 50 -14.43 14.75 7.59
CA ALA A 50 -13.89 13.66 6.78
C ALA A 50 -14.23 12.29 7.38
N VAL A 51 -14.12 12.14 8.70
CA VAL A 51 -14.53 10.93 9.40
C VAL A 51 -16.02 10.67 9.24
N GLU A 52 -16.86 11.69 9.41
CA GLU A 52 -18.32 11.58 9.24
C GLU A 52 -18.70 11.11 7.83
N ASN A 53 -18.10 11.72 6.79
CA ASN A 53 -18.38 11.36 5.40
C ASN A 53 -18.01 9.91 5.07
N HIS A 54 -17.07 9.33 5.82
CA HIS A 54 -16.56 7.99 5.61
C HIS A 54 -16.78 7.09 6.83
N ARG A 55 -17.77 7.44 7.68
CA ARG A 55 -17.99 6.85 9.01
C ARG A 55 -18.06 5.33 8.91
N GLU A 56 -18.91 4.83 8.02
CA GLU A 56 -19.06 3.40 7.75
C GLU A 56 -17.72 2.71 7.47
N PHE A 57 -16.93 3.24 6.53
CA PHE A 57 -15.67 2.62 6.11
C PHE A 57 -14.58 2.69 7.19
N ILE A 58 -14.54 3.77 7.97
CA ILE A 58 -13.54 3.96 9.02
C ILE A 58 -13.82 3.02 10.18
N PHE A 59 -15.07 2.94 10.63
CA PHE A 59 -15.45 2.11 11.78
C PHE A 59 -15.56 0.62 11.44
N ASN A 60 -15.70 0.25 10.15
CA ASN A 60 -15.52 -1.14 9.68
C ASN A 60 -14.15 -1.75 10.08
N TYR A 61 -13.15 -0.92 10.45
CA TYR A 61 -11.91 -1.41 11.03
C TYR A 61 -12.12 -2.32 12.25
N ARG A 62 -13.14 -2.02 13.08
CA ARG A 62 -13.47 -2.79 14.29
C ARG A 62 -14.12 -4.14 13.97
N ASP A 63 -14.92 -4.18 12.90
CA ASP A 63 -15.61 -5.39 12.46
C ASP A 63 -14.66 -6.39 11.75
N CYS A 64 -13.43 -5.98 11.46
CA CYS A 64 -12.45 -6.83 10.80
C CYS A 64 -11.94 -7.92 11.77
N PRO A 65 -12.11 -9.22 11.45
CA PRO A 65 -11.71 -10.33 12.32
C PRO A 65 -10.19 -10.44 12.54
N SER A 66 -9.39 -9.66 11.82
CA SER A 66 -7.94 -9.59 11.95
C SER A 66 -7.47 -8.16 11.79
N ARG A 67 -6.60 -7.65 12.68
CA ARG A 67 -6.02 -6.31 12.53
C ARG A 67 -5.04 -6.31 11.35
N ILE A 68 -5.50 -5.83 10.20
CA ILE A 68 -4.65 -5.66 9.03
C ILE A 68 -3.77 -4.42 9.25
N SER A 69 -2.45 -4.61 9.23
CA SER A 69 -1.49 -3.51 9.35
C SER A 69 -1.37 -2.73 8.03
N ASN A 70 -1.25 -1.40 8.13
CA ASN A 70 -0.90 -0.51 7.01
C ASN A 70 0.53 -0.75 6.49
N GLY A 71 1.33 -1.61 7.13
CA GLY A 71 2.72 -1.84 6.75
C GLY A 71 2.90 -2.31 5.31
N TYR A 72 1.95 -3.08 4.75
CA TYR A 72 2.02 -3.51 3.35
C TYR A 72 1.91 -2.32 2.37
N THR A 73 0.90 -1.47 2.57
CA THR A 73 0.61 -0.29 1.78
C THR A 73 1.70 0.77 1.94
N GLU A 74 2.20 0.99 3.15
CA GLU A 74 3.36 1.87 3.40
C GLU A 74 4.62 1.37 2.71
N CYS A 75 4.94 0.08 2.80
CA CYS A 75 6.08 -0.50 2.12
C CYS A 75 5.96 -0.37 0.60
N ALA A 76 4.77 -0.61 0.05
CA ALA A 76 4.51 -0.45 -1.38
C ALA A 76 4.69 1.01 -1.82
N ASN A 77 4.11 1.97 -1.08
CA ASN A 77 4.24 3.40 -1.35
C ASN A 77 5.70 3.86 -1.26
N ARG A 78 6.46 3.38 -0.28
CA ARG A 78 7.89 3.64 -0.13
C ARG A 78 8.68 3.20 -1.37
N LEU A 79 8.43 1.98 -1.87
CA LEU A 79 9.09 1.45 -3.07
C LEU A 79 8.74 2.25 -4.34
N ILE A 80 7.50 2.74 -4.45
CA ILE A 80 7.07 3.61 -5.56
C ILE A 80 7.82 4.94 -5.50
N ASN A 81 7.89 5.55 -4.33
CA ASN A 81 8.59 6.81 -4.12
C ASN A 81 10.10 6.68 -4.40
N GLU A 82 10.74 5.60 -3.95
CA GLU A 82 12.14 5.30 -4.30
C GLU A 82 12.33 5.19 -5.82
N THR A 83 11.42 4.48 -6.51
CA THR A 83 11.47 4.34 -7.97
C THR A 83 11.33 5.69 -8.68
N ASN A 84 10.45 6.55 -8.17
CA ASN A 84 10.28 7.91 -8.69
C ASN A 84 11.52 8.78 -8.43
N MET A 85 12.15 8.69 -7.26
CA MET A 85 13.38 9.46 -6.96
C MET A 85 14.57 9.01 -7.79
N MET A 86 14.71 7.70 -8.05
CA MET A 86 15.79 7.16 -8.88
C MET A 86 15.64 7.53 -10.36
N GLY A 87 14.41 7.74 -10.83
CA GLY A 87 14.12 8.13 -12.20
C GLY A 87 13.83 9.63 -12.32
N ARG A 88 14.78 10.43 -12.82
CA ARG A 88 14.49 11.84 -13.14
C ARG A 88 13.37 11.90 -14.20
N GLY A 89 12.18 12.33 -13.79
CA GLY A 89 11.08 12.66 -14.70
C GLY A 89 10.30 11.46 -15.26
N HIS A 90 10.11 10.38 -14.50
CA HIS A 90 9.17 9.34 -14.92
C HIS A 90 7.76 9.93 -15.08
N SER A 91 7.18 9.77 -16.27
CA SER A 91 5.75 10.02 -16.46
C SER A 91 4.95 9.08 -15.56
N PHE A 92 3.74 9.50 -15.17
CA PHE A 92 2.83 8.67 -14.36
C PHE A 92 2.65 7.27 -14.97
N GLU A 93 2.50 7.18 -16.30
CA GLU A 93 2.38 5.93 -17.03
C GLU A 93 3.60 5.03 -16.88
N THR A 94 4.81 5.60 -16.96
CA THR A 94 6.06 4.87 -16.78
C THR A 94 6.20 4.36 -15.35
N LEU A 95 5.89 5.19 -14.35
CA LEU A 95 5.94 4.79 -12.95
C LEU A 95 4.91 3.69 -12.66
N ARG A 96 3.66 3.85 -13.13
CA ARG A 96 2.59 2.85 -12.99
C ARG A 96 2.97 1.51 -13.63
N ALA A 97 3.50 1.52 -14.85
CA ALA A 97 3.93 0.31 -15.53
C ALA A 97 5.07 -0.40 -14.76
N ARG A 98 6.06 0.36 -14.27
CA ARG A 98 7.16 -0.20 -13.47
C ARG A 98 6.67 -0.82 -12.16
N THR A 99 5.70 -0.20 -11.51
CA THR A 99 5.11 -0.69 -10.26
C THR A 99 4.27 -1.95 -10.48
N LEU A 100 3.33 -1.94 -11.43
CA LEU A 100 2.41 -3.06 -11.68
C LEU A 100 3.12 -4.28 -12.29
N TYR A 101 4.04 -4.06 -13.23
CA TYR A 101 4.73 -5.14 -13.95
C TYR A 101 6.10 -5.50 -13.34
N ARG A 102 6.40 -5.03 -12.12
CA ARG A 102 7.70 -5.25 -11.47
C ARG A 102 8.07 -6.73 -11.34
N SER A 103 7.10 -7.59 -11.00
CA SER A 103 7.33 -9.04 -10.87
C SER A 103 7.57 -9.69 -12.24
N LEU A 104 6.73 -9.39 -13.22
CA LEU A 104 6.81 -9.93 -14.58
C LEU A 104 8.13 -9.56 -15.27
N SER A 105 8.60 -8.33 -15.10
CA SER A 105 9.89 -7.85 -15.63
C SER A 105 11.09 -8.55 -14.97
N ARG A 106 11.03 -8.81 -13.65
CA ARG A 106 12.09 -9.56 -12.95
C ARG A 106 12.13 -11.02 -13.36
N HIS A 107 10.97 -11.68 -13.44
CA HIS A 107 10.89 -13.07 -13.88
C HIS A 107 11.38 -13.24 -15.32
N ARG A 108 10.97 -12.35 -16.24
CA ARG A 108 11.48 -12.35 -17.63
C ARG A 108 12.97 -12.03 -17.72
N GLY A 109 13.47 -11.03 -17.00
CA GLY A 109 14.89 -10.66 -17.03
C GLY A 109 15.80 -11.74 -16.46
N MET A 110 15.39 -12.39 -15.36
CA MET A 110 16.09 -13.54 -14.80
C MET A 110 16.03 -14.73 -15.77
N ALA A 111 14.86 -15.00 -16.34
CA ALA A 111 14.71 -16.06 -17.33
C ALA A 111 15.61 -15.82 -18.56
N LEU A 112 15.69 -14.58 -19.08
CA LEU A 112 16.54 -14.21 -20.22
C LEU A 112 18.04 -14.37 -19.91
N ARG A 113 18.47 -14.01 -18.69
CA ARG A 113 19.86 -14.20 -18.23
C ARG A 113 20.23 -15.66 -18.00
N LEU A 114 19.28 -16.49 -17.57
CA LEU A 114 19.46 -17.92 -17.45
C LEU A 114 19.54 -18.54 -18.84
N SER A 115 18.61 -18.16 -19.72
CA SER A 115 18.58 -18.51 -21.14
C SER A 115 19.91 -18.31 -21.85
N SER A 116 20.55 -17.16 -21.66
CA SER A 116 21.84 -16.83 -22.29
C SER A 116 23.04 -17.57 -21.71
N ARG A 117 22.89 -18.26 -20.56
CA ARG A 117 23.96 -19.04 -19.91
C ARG A 117 23.81 -20.55 -20.11
N LEU A 118 22.63 -20.99 -20.52
CA LEU A 118 22.33 -22.40 -20.71
C LEU A 118 22.74 -22.83 -22.12
N SER A 119 23.44 -23.96 -22.21
CA SER A 119 23.67 -24.63 -23.48
C SER A 119 22.38 -25.25 -24.02
N GLU A 120 22.32 -25.47 -25.32
CA GLU A 120 21.14 -26.03 -26.01
C GLU A 120 20.71 -27.39 -25.44
N GLN A 121 21.66 -28.17 -24.92
CA GLN A 121 21.42 -29.46 -24.27
C GLN A 121 20.78 -29.34 -22.89
N GLU A 122 21.12 -28.31 -22.12
CA GLU A 122 20.54 -28.03 -20.80
C GLU A 122 19.13 -27.44 -20.93
N TRP A 123 18.91 -26.64 -21.98
CA TRP A 123 17.61 -26.09 -22.33
C TRP A 123 16.53 -27.17 -22.53
N VAL A 124 16.86 -28.25 -23.24
CA VAL A 124 15.96 -29.40 -23.49
C VAL A 124 15.54 -30.10 -22.20
N ARG A 125 16.38 -30.07 -21.16
CA ARG A 125 16.12 -30.72 -19.87
C ARG A 125 15.32 -29.89 -18.87
N LEU A 126 15.02 -28.61 -19.17
CA LEU A 126 14.28 -27.76 -18.24
C LEU A 126 12.81 -28.19 -18.08
N PRO A 127 12.28 -28.22 -16.84
CA PRO A 127 10.87 -28.47 -16.59
C PRO A 127 9.97 -27.44 -17.28
N GLN A 128 8.94 -27.90 -17.99
CA GLN A 128 8.05 -27.07 -18.81
C GLN A 128 7.21 -26.06 -18.00
N VAL A 129 7.13 -26.23 -16.67
CA VAL A 129 6.06 -25.65 -15.86
C VAL A 129 6.28 -24.18 -15.47
N SER A 130 7.46 -23.59 -15.71
CA SER A 130 7.69 -22.17 -15.37
C SER A 130 8.69 -21.45 -16.27
N LEU A 131 9.91 -21.98 -16.45
CA LEU A 131 10.99 -21.25 -17.14
C LEU A 131 10.81 -21.19 -18.66
N ARG A 132 10.41 -22.30 -19.29
CA ARG A 132 10.14 -22.34 -20.74
C ARG A 132 8.95 -21.48 -21.13
N ARG A 133 7.91 -21.41 -20.31
CA ARG A 133 6.72 -20.58 -20.58
C ARG A 133 7.02 -19.08 -20.53
N CYS A 134 8.00 -18.67 -19.74
CA CYS A 134 8.47 -17.28 -19.68
C CYS A 134 9.42 -16.91 -20.83
N LEU A 135 10.03 -17.89 -21.49
CA LEU A 135 11.03 -17.71 -22.53
C LEU A 135 10.45 -18.10 -23.88
N SER A 136 10.08 -17.11 -24.68
CA SER A 136 9.31 -17.32 -25.91
C SER A 136 10.03 -18.24 -26.90
N HIS A 137 11.37 -18.21 -26.99
CA HIS A 137 12.20 -18.92 -27.97
C HIS A 137 13.55 -19.41 -27.37
N PRO A 138 14.16 -20.47 -27.92
CA PRO A 138 15.52 -20.92 -27.54
C PRO A 138 16.56 -19.81 -27.83
N PRO A 139 17.72 -19.83 -27.15
CA PRO A 139 18.74 -18.81 -27.33
C PRO A 139 19.33 -18.96 -28.74
N VAL A 140 19.21 -17.91 -29.55
CA VAL A 140 19.89 -17.84 -30.85
C VAL A 140 21.36 -17.52 -30.56
N ARG A 141 22.27 -18.44 -30.88
CA ARG A 141 23.71 -18.12 -30.89
C ARG A 141 23.94 -17.08 -31.98
N GLY A 142 24.45 -15.92 -31.59
CA GLY A 142 25.03 -14.98 -32.55
C GLY A 142 26.24 -15.61 -33.26
N PRO A 143 26.60 -15.10 -34.46
CA PRO A 143 27.74 -15.59 -35.22
C PRO A 143 29.06 -15.50 -34.44
#